data_AF-A0AAJ2H748-F1
#
_entry.id   AF-A0AAJ2H748-F1
#
_cell.length_a   1.000
_cell.length_b   1.000
_cell.length_c   1.000
_cell.angle_alpha   90.00
_cell.angle_beta   90.00
_cell.angle_gamma   90.00
#
_symmetry.space_group_name_H-M   'P 1'
#
loop_
_entity.id
_entity.type
_entity.pdbx_description
1 polymer ?
#
loop_
_entity_poly.entity_id
_entity_poly.type
_entity_poly.pdbx_seq_one_letter_code
_entity_poly.pdbx_strand_id
1 'polypeptide(L)'
;MGTILFAAGANASEVNDVVSMVANTKQSTQATVNGFDADVIYVGNFQGCDSVAVQSHGKHFQHFRVCGDRVQSINDVAPKWNDDSSGKRVLSAVVKNAILYGRSQQPDESGYLISARTLGTVEASCKNMEIVISYDGLLVDRAIRKICG
;
A
#
# COMPACT_ATOMS: atom_id res chain seq x y z
N MET A 1 25.91 -8.80 42.78
CA MET A 1 24.91 -7.89 42.16
C MET A 1 25.48 -7.41 40.85
N GLY A 2 24.96 -7.89 39.72
CA GLY A 2 25.38 -7.47 38.39
C GLY A 2 24.17 -7.49 37.48
N THR A 3 23.47 -6.36 37.39
CA THR A 3 22.32 -6.20 36.49
C THR A 3 22.86 -6.01 35.09
N ILE A 4 22.71 -7.03 34.24
CA ILE A 4 22.95 -6.90 32.80
C ILE A 4 21.75 -6.14 32.22
N LEU A 5 21.96 -4.88 31.84
CA LEU A 5 21.00 -4.16 31.00
C LEU A 5 21.10 -4.71 29.57
N PHE A 6 20.06 -5.38 29.11
CA PHE A 6 19.84 -5.60 27.69
C PHE A 6 19.35 -4.28 27.09
N ALA A 7 20.24 -3.52 26.48
CA ALA A 7 19.86 -2.42 25.61
C ALA A 7 19.24 -3.02 24.34
N ALA A 8 17.92 -3.03 24.25
CA ALA A 8 17.23 -3.30 22.99
C ALA A 8 17.47 -2.10 22.06
N GLY A 9 18.53 -2.17 21.25
CA GLY A 9 18.75 -1.24 20.16
C GLY A 9 17.62 -1.42 19.15
N ALA A 10 16.74 -0.42 19.04
CA ALA A 10 15.82 -0.31 17.92
C ALA A 10 16.66 -0.08 16.66
N ASN A 11 17.02 -1.15 15.95
CA ASN A 11 17.64 -1.03 14.64
C ASN A 11 16.58 -0.45 13.71
N ALA A 12 16.72 0.83 13.36
CA ALA A 12 15.95 1.40 12.26
C ALA A 12 16.24 0.54 11.03
N SER A 13 15.21 -0.16 10.53
CA SER A 13 15.37 -0.94 9.31
C SER A 13 15.64 0.04 8.17
N GLU A 14 16.63 -0.26 7.33
CA GLU A 14 16.87 0.57 6.16
C GLU A 14 15.63 0.54 5.25
N VAL A 15 15.29 1.68 4.63
CA VAL A 15 14.08 1.80 3.80
C VAL A 15 13.97 0.70 2.74
N ASN A 16 15.10 0.26 2.18
CA ASN A 16 15.17 -0.79 1.18
C ASN A 16 14.74 -2.16 1.72
N ASP A 17 15.07 -2.48 2.97
CA ASP A 17 14.70 -3.76 3.59
C ASP A 17 13.18 -3.85 3.75
N VAL A 18 12.58 -2.78 4.27
CA VAL A 18 11.13 -2.72 4.50
C VAL A 18 10.38 -2.69 3.17
N VAL A 19 10.87 -1.93 2.18
CA VAL A 19 10.31 -1.91 0.82
C VAL A 19 10.37 -3.30 0.19
N SER A 20 11.50 -3.99 0.31
CA SER A 20 11.65 -5.37 -0.22
C SER A 20 10.74 -6.35 0.50
N MET A 21 10.59 -6.24 1.82
CA MET A 21 9.67 -7.05 2.61
C MET A 21 8.22 -6.86 2.16
N VAL A 22 7.78 -5.61 1.96
CA VAL A 22 6.41 -5.30 1.50
C VAL A 22 6.19 -5.78 0.07
N ALA A 23 7.16 -5.66 -0.82
CA ALA A 23 7.09 -6.23 -2.17
C ALA A 23 6.93 -7.75 -2.14
N ASN A 24 7.74 -8.44 -1.33
CA ASN A 24 7.71 -9.90 -1.21
C ASN A 24 6.40 -10.43 -0.60
N THR A 25 5.91 -9.79 0.46
CA THR A 25 4.68 -10.20 1.13
C THR A 25 3.43 -9.75 0.39
N LYS A 26 3.53 -8.69 -0.43
CA LYS A 26 2.40 -7.99 -1.06
C LYS A 26 1.41 -7.45 -0.01
N GLN A 27 1.93 -7.14 1.18
CA GLN A 27 1.15 -6.63 2.30
C GLN A 27 1.70 -5.30 2.77
N SER A 28 0.85 -4.27 2.75
CA SER A 28 1.14 -3.00 3.41
C SER A 28 1.32 -3.19 4.92
N THR A 29 2.24 -2.44 5.51
CA THR A 29 2.55 -2.49 6.94
C THR A 29 2.94 -1.11 7.48
N GLN A 30 2.95 -0.97 8.80
CA GLN A 30 3.58 0.16 9.48
C GLN A 30 4.96 -0.28 9.97
N ALA A 31 5.98 0.55 9.77
CA ALA A 31 7.34 0.25 10.17
C ALA A 31 8.12 1.51 10.55
N THR A 32 9.18 1.34 11.34
CA THR A 32 10.14 2.42 11.61
C THR A 32 11.19 2.47 10.51
N VAL A 33 11.13 3.50 9.66
CA VAL A 33 12.06 3.75 8.56
C VAL A 33 12.91 4.96 8.92
N ASN A 34 14.24 4.78 8.94
CA ASN A 34 15.20 5.84 9.31
C ASN A 34 14.88 6.54 10.65
N GLY A 35 14.36 5.77 11.62
CA GLY A 35 14.02 6.28 12.96
C GLY A 35 12.62 6.92 13.08
N PHE A 36 11.80 6.87 12.03
CA PHE A 36 10.47 7.45 12.02
C PHE A 36 9.40 6.42 11.63
N ASP A 37 8.24 6.49 12.27
CA ASP A 37 7.10 5.67 11.88
C ASP A 37 6.63 6.06 10.48
N ALA A 38 6.46 5.05 9.64
CA ALA A 38 6.04 5.21 8.26
C ALA A 38 5.04 4.12 7.86
N ASP A 39 4.08 4.49 7.03
CA ASP A 39 3.25 3.52 6.32
C ASP A 39 3.99 3.08 5.06
N VAL A 40 4.22 1.78 4.92
CA VAL A 40 4.83 1.16 3.73
C VAL A 40 3.76 0.35 3.01
N ILE A 41 3.41 0.79 1.80
CA ILE A 41 2.17 0.43 1.12
C ILE A 41 2.51 -0.34 -0.15
N TYR A 42 1.96 -1.55 -0.29
CA TYR A 42 2.05 -2.28 -1.55
C TYR A 42 1.07 -1.68 -2.56
N VAL A 43 1.58 -1.19 -3.68
CA VAL A 43 0.79 -0.49 -4.71
C VAL A 43 0.27 -1.48 -5.76
N GLY A 44 1.11 -2.43 -6.16
CA GLY A 44 0.78 -3.44 -7.18
C GLY A 44 2.00 -3.87 -7.98
N ASN A 45 1.80 -4.71 -9.00
CA ASN A 45 2.85 -5.12 -9.93
C ASN A 45 2.68 -4.40 -11.27
N PHE A 46 3.72 -3.71 -11.71
CA PHE A 46 3.73 -2.90 -12.93
C PHE A 46 4.95 -3.29 -13.77
N GLN A 47 4.69 -3.78 -14.99
CA GLN A 47 5.73 -4.19 -15.95
C GLN A 47 6.72 -5.22 -15.36
N GLY A 48 6.25 -6.13 -14.51
CA GLY A 48 7.07 -7.18 -13.90
C GLY A 48 7.85 -6.74 -12.65
N CYS A 49 7.69 -5.50 -12.20
CA CYS A 49 8.26 -5.01 -10.95
C CYS A 49 7.15 -4.67 -9.94
N ASP A 50 7.39 -4.93 -8.67
CA ASP A 50 6.47 -4.52 -7.61
C ASP A 50 6.69 -3.03 -7.27
N SER A 51 5.59 -2.30 -7.15
CA SER A 51 5.57 -0.90 -6.76
C SER A 51 5.18 -0.77 -5.30
N VAL A 52 5.96 0.01 -4.56
CA VAL A 52 5.79 0.25 -3.12
C VAL A 52 5.85 1.75 -2.87
N ALA A 53 5.00 2.25 -1.98
CA ALA A 53 5.03 3.64 -1.54
C ALA A 53 5.33 3.71 -0.03
N VAL A 54 6.12 4.69 0.37
CA VAL A 54 6.44 4.97 1.77
C VAL A 54 5.91 6.35 2.13
N GLN A 55 5.07 6.43 3.15
CA GLN A 55 4.58 7.69 3.71
C GLN A 55 5.18 7.91 5.09
N SER A 56 6.02 8.93 5.22
CA SER A 56 6.58 9.35 6.51
C SER A 56 6.15 10.78 6.82
N HIS A 57 5.80 11.05 8.09
CA HIS A 57 5.40 12.37 8.58
C HIS A 57 4.22 13.06 7.86
N GLY A 58 3.39 12.31 7.13
CA GLY A 58 2.20 12.82 6.46
C GLY A 58 2.45 13.84 5.35
N LYS A 59 3.70 14.03 4.88
CA LYS A 59 4.03 15.13 3.97
C LYS A 59 4.00 14.74 2.49
N HIS A 60 4.55 13.60 2.07
CA HIS A 60 4.45 13.09 0.68
C HIS A 60 4.71 11.58 0.63
N PHE A 61 4.29 10.92 -0.45
CA PHE A 61 4.68 9.54 -0.74
C PHE A 61 6.04 9.51 -1.44
N GLN A 62 6.95 8.67 -0.95
CA GLN A 62 8.14 8.25 -1.68
C GLN A 62 7.80 6.95 -2.41
N HIS A 63 8.15 6.84 -3.69
CA HIS A 63 7.81 5.69 -4.51
C HIS A 63 9.04 4.85 -4.81
N PHE A 64 8.86 3.53 -4.83
CA PHE A 64 9.92 2.57 -5.11
C PHE A 64 9.43 1.50 -6.09
N ARG A 65 10.31 1.05 -6.99
CA ARG A 65 10.15 -0.20 -7.74
C ARG A 65 11.10 -1.26 -7.20
N VAL A 66 10.59 -2.47 -7.05
CA VAL A 66 11.34 -3.67 -6.69
C VAL A 66 11.30 -4.64 -7.86
N CYS A 67 12.44 -4.83 -8.51
CA CYS A 67 12.58 -5.69 -9.68
C CYS A 67 13.60 -6.79 -9.34
N GLY A 68 13.12 -7.96 -8.90
CA GLY A 68 13.99 -8.97 -8.27
C GLY A 68 14.60 -8.41 -6.99
N ASP A 69 15.92 -8.49 -6.84
CA ASP A 69 16.64 -8.01 -5.64
C ASP A 69 17.00 -6.51 -5.69
N ARG A 70 16.56 -5.79 -6.74
CA ARG A 70 16.90 -4.39 -6.93
C ARG A 70 15.76 -3.47 -6.51
N VAL A 71 16.01 -2.65 -5.50
CA VAL A 71 15.15 -1.52 -5.11
C VAL A 71 15.59 -0.25 -5.83
N GLN A 72 14.64 0.46 -6.44
CA GLN A 72 14.88 1.74 -7.14
C GLN A 72 13.89 2.78 -6.63
N SER A 73 14.38 3.95 -6.20
CA SER A 73 13.52 5.08 -5.90
C SER A 73 13.01 5.74 -7.19
N ILE A 74 11.75 6.14 -7.21
CA ILE A 74 11.10 6.89 -8.29
C ILE A 74 10.79 8.29 -7.76
N ASN A 75 11.34 9.30 -8.42
CA ASN A 75 11.14 10.70 -8.08
C ASN A 75 10.08 11.33 -8.98
N ASP A 76 8.88 10.76 -9.00
CA ASP A 76 7.73 11.27 -9.73
C ASP A 76 6.57 11.57 -8.79
N VAL A 77 5.67 12.46 -9.23
CA VAL A 77 4.47 12.82 -8.50
C VAL A 77 3.27 12.19 -9.19
N ALA A 78 2.49 11.42 -8.43
CA ALA A 78 1.28 10.81 -8.95
C ALA A 78 0.28 11.90 -9.40
N PRO A 79 -0.37 11.76 -10.57
CA PRO A 79 -1.44 12.65 -10.95
C PRO A 79 -2.62 12.52 -9.98
N LYS A 80 -3.38 13.60 -9.81
CA LYS A 80 -4.56 13.59 -8.95
C LYS A 80 -5.68 12.78 -9.58
N TRP A 81 -6.18 11.78 -8.86
CA TRP A 81 -7.39 11.08 -9.27
C TRP A 81 -8.61 12.00 -9.16
N ASN A 82 -9.31 12.17 -10.29
CA ASN A 82 -10.55 12.91 -10.32
C ASN A 82 -11.70 11.90 -10.12
N ASP A 83 -12.45 12.08 -9.04
CA ASP A 83 -13.55 11.22 -8.62
C ASP A 83 -14.81 11.46 -9.49
N ASP A 84 -14.65 11.28 -10.81
CA ASP A 84 -15.69 11.40 -11.81
C ASP A 84 -16.65 10.19 -11.77
N SER A 85 -17.74 10.27 -12.54
CA SER A 85 -18.74 9.20 -12.55
C SER A 85 -18.20 7.83 -13.00
N SER A 86 -17.16 7.80 -13.84
CA SER A 86 -16.55 6.57 -14.34
C SER A 86 -15.67 5.95 -13.25
N GLY A 87 -14.80 6.75 -12.62
CA GLY A 87 -13.96 6.35 -11.50
C GLY A 87 -14.76 5.81 -10.31
N LYS A 88 -15.85 6.50 -9.93
CA LYS A 88 -16.77 6.04 -8.87
C LYS A 88 -17.39 4.69 -9.15
N ARG A 89 -17.80 4.47 -10.39
CA ARG A 89 -18.41 3.21 -10.83
C ARG A 89 -17.40 2.07 -10.74
N VAL A 90 -16.17 2.29 -11.21
CA VAL A 90 -15.08 1.29 -11.10
C VAL A 90 -14.73 1.02 -9.65
N LEU A 91 -14.57 2.06 -8.82
CA LEU A 91 -14.33 1.90 -7.38
C LEU A 91 -15.42 1.06 -6.71
N SER A 92 -16.69 1.35 -6.99
CA SER A 92 -17.81 0.57 -6.44
C SER A 92 -17.76 -0.90 -6.87
N ALA A 93 -17.47 -1.16 -8.15
CA ALA A 93 -17.35 -2.53 -8.67
C ALA A 93 -16.18 -3.29 -8.04
N VAL A 94 -15.00 -2.65 -7.95
CA VAL A 94 -13.80 -3.21 -7.32
C VAL A 94 -14.05 -3.55 -5.86
N VAL A 95 -14.67 -2.64 -5.10
CA VAL A 95 -15.00 -2.88 -3.69
C VAL A 95 -15.98 -4.04 -3.54
N LYS A 96 -17.07 -4.07 -4.32
CA LYS A 96 -18.06 -5.17 -4.27
C LYS A 96 -17.42 -6.52 -4.58
N ASN A 97 -16.59 -6.60 -5.62
CA ASN A 97 -15.90 -7.83 -5.98
C ASN A 97 -14.89 -8.24 -4.90
N ALA A 98 -14.17 -7.30 -4.30
CA ALA A 98 -13.24 -7.62 -3.21
C ALA A 98 -13.96 -8.10 -1.93
N ILE A 99 -15.19 -7.64 -1.65
CA ILE A 99 -16.00 -8.20 -0.55
C ILE A 99 -16.30 -9.69 -0.79
N LEU A 100 -16.64 -10.05 -2.03
CA LEU A 100 -17.01 -11.42 -2.41
C LEU A 100 -15.79 -12.35 -2.52
N TYR A 101 -14.72 -11.88 -3.17
CA TYR A 101 -13.57 -12.72 -3.55
C TYR A 101 -12.29 -12.43 -2.75
N GLY A 102 -12.34 -11.54 -1.76
CA GLY A 102 -11.22 -11.14 -0.92
C GLY A 102 -10.27 -10.12 -1.58
N ARG A 103 -10.27 -10.00 -2.91
CA ARG A 103 -9.52 -8.99 -3.66
C ARG A 103 -10.12 -8.71 -5.02
N SER A 104 -9.90 -7.52 -5.55
CA SER A 104 -10.25 -7.13 -6.91
C SER A 104 -9.38 -5.96 -7.35
N GLN A 105 -9.14 -5.84 -8.65
CA GLN A 105 -8.51 -4.66 -9.23
C GLN A 105 -9.05 -4.42 -10.64
N GLN A 106 -9.15 -3.15 -11.03
CA GLN A 106 -9.60 -2.78 -12.36
C GLN A 106 -9.06 -1.39 -12.75
N PRO A 107 -8.57 -1.22 -13.99
CA PRO A 107 -8.25 0.11 -14.49
C PRO A 107 -9.52 0.90 -14.81
N ASP A 108 -9.49 2.21 -14.58
CA ASP A 108 -10.48 3.15 -15.13
C ASP A 108 -10.08 3.63 -16.54
N GLU A 109 -10.97 4.39 -17.18
CA GLU A 109 -10.77 4.92 -18.53
C GLU A 109 -9.67 5.98 -18.62
N SER A 110 -9.28 6.57 -17.48
CA SER A 110 -8.21 7.57 -17.38
C SER A 110 -6.84 6.94 -17.09
N GLY A 111 -6.76 5.62 -16.96
CA GLY A 111 -5.52 4.88 -16.73
C GLY A 111 -5.16 4.67 -15.26
N TYR A 112 -6.03 5.03 -14.32
CA TYR A 112 -5.80 4.72 -12.91
C TYR A 112 -6.15 3.25 -12.64
N LEU A 113 -5.29 2.55 -11.91
CA LEU A 113 -5.60 1.23 -11.39
C LEU A 113 -6.19 1.37 -9.98
N ILE A 114 -7.44 0.94 -9.83
CA ILE A 114 -8.13 0.87 -8.55
C ILE A 114 -8.09 -0.58 -8.08
N SER A 115 -7.55 -0.81 -6.89
CA SER A 115 -7.50 -2.13 -6.27
C SER A 115 -8.12 -2.10 -4.87
N ALA A 116 -8.67 -3.23 -4.46
CA ALA A 116 -9.17 -3.44 -3.12
C ALA A 116 -8.85 -4.86 -2.65
N ARG A 117 -8.49 -5.00 -1.38
CA ARG A 117 -8.28 -6.29 -0.72
C ARG A 117 -8.83 -6.30 0.70
N THR A 118 -9.32 -7.46 1.13
CA THR A 118 -9.75 -7.68 2.50
C THR A 118 -8.54 -7.92 3.40
N LEU A 119 -8.42 -7.16 4.49
CA LEU A 119 -7.40 -7.32 5.52
C LEU A 119 -7.83 -8.33 6.61
N GLY A 120 -9.11 -8.67 6.66
CA GLY A 120 -9.67 -9.60 7.63
C GLY A 120 -11.13 -9.29 7.94
N THR A 121 -11.76 -10.21 8.67
CA THR A 121 -13.14 -10.08 9.16
C THR A 121 -13.13 -9.40 10.53
N VAL A 122 -14.01 -8.41 10.73
CA VAL A 122 -14.18 -7.73 12.02
C VAL A 122 -15.36 -8.31 12.78
N GLU A 123 -16.47 -8.53 12.05
CA GLU A 123 -17.74 -9.08 12.53
C GLU A 123 -18.31 -9.97 11.41
N ALA A 124 -19.30 -10.82 11.71
CA ALA A 124 -19.83 -11.81 10.75
C ALA A 124 -20.21 -11.24 9.37
N SER A 125 -20.62 -9.97 9.29
CA SER A 125 -21.00 -9.27 8.05
C SER A 125 -20.08 -8.09 7.65
N CYS A 126 -19.02 -7.81 8.42
CA CYS A 126 -18.15 -6.66 8.17
C CYS A 126 -16.69 -7.05 7.97
N LYS A 127 -16.06 -6.46 6.96
CA LYS A 127 -14.64 -6.69 6.61
C LYS A 127 -13.86 -5.39 6.68
N ASN A 128 -12.61 -5.47 7.16
CA ASN A 128 -11.64 -4.39 6.96
C ASN A 128 -11.09 -4.54 5.55
N MET A 129 -11.13 -3.45 4.79
CA MET A 129 -10.65 -3.43 3.42
C MET A 129 -9.63 -2.32 3.24
N GLU A 130 -8.56 -2.64 2.54
CA GLU A 130 -7.63 -1.67 1.98
C GLU A 130 -7.99 -1.43 0.52
N ILE A 131 -8.11 -0.16 0.16
CA ILE A 131 -8.36 0.33 -1.19
C ILE A 131 -7.14 1.16 -1.58
N VAL A 132 -6.59 0.90 -2.76
CA VAL A 132 -5.44 1.59 -3.32
C VAL A 132 -5.81 2.09 -4.71
N ILE A 133 -5.55 3.37 -4.97
CA ILE A 133 -5.64 4.00 -6.28
C ILE A 133 -4.23 4.35 -6.71
N SER A 134 -3.87 3.98 -7.93
CA SER A 134 -2.52 4.16 -8.46
C SER A 134 -2.53 4.56 -9.93
N TYR A 135 -1.44 5.17 -10.39
CA TYR A 135 -1.22 5.53 -11.78
C TYR A 135 0.23 5.17 -12.15
N ASP A 136 0.42 4.23 -13.08
CA ASP A 136 1.74 3.70 -13.49
C ASP A 136 2.67 3.30 -12.32
N GLY A 137 2.09 2.70 -11.27
CA GLY A 137 2.83 2.26 -10.08
C GLY A 137 3.07 3.36 -9.05
N LEU A 138 2.66 4.61 -9.31
CA LEU A 138 2.65 5.67 -8.31
C LEU A 138 1.37 5.58 -7.48
N LEU A 139 1.50 5.59 -6.15
CA LEU A 139 0.37 5.65 -5.25
C LEU A 139 -0.30 7.03 -5.34
N VAL A 140 -1.58 7.05 -5.67
CA VAL A 140 -2.40 8.27 -5.75
C VAL A 140 -3.18 8.47 -4.47
N ASP A 141 -3.87 7.43 -4.00
CA ASP A 141 -4.62 7.46 -2.75
C ASP A 141 -4.72 6.06 -2.12
N ARG A 142 -4.94 6.04 -0.81
CA ARG A 142 -5.15 4.82 -0.03
C ARG A 142 -6.19 5.06 1.04
N ALA A 143 -7.14 4.13 1.16
CA ALA A 143 -8.10 4.11 2.24
C ALA A 143 -8.15 2.74 2.91
N ILE A 144 -8.14 2.72 4.24
CA ILE A 144 -8.59 1.57 5.02
C ILE A 144 -10.00 1.87 5.55
N ARG A 145 -10.95 0.98 5.28
CA ARG A 145 -12.36 1.13 5.67
C ARG A 145 -12.95 -0.18 6.19
N LYS A 146 -13.77 -0.09 7.25
CA LYS A 146 -14.71 -1.15 7.63
C LYS A 146 -15.89 -1.07 6.66
N ILE A 147 -16.15 -2.14 5.93
CA ILE A 147 -17.28 -2.25 5.00
C ILE A 147 -18.17 -3.39 5.46
N CYS A 148 -19.46 -3.11 5.63
CA CYS A 148 -20.47 -4.06 6.04
C CYS A 148 -21.43 -4.31 4.87
N GLY A 149 -21.83 -5.57 4.69
CA GLY A 149 -22.81 -6.02 3.70
C GLY A 149 -24.20 -6.21 4.29
#